data_AF-A0A537K2J6-F1
#
_entry.id   AF-A0A537K2J6-F1
#
_cell.length_a   1.000
_cell.length_b   1.000
_cell.length_c   1.000
_cell.angle_alpha   90.00
_cell.angle_beta   90.00
_cell.angle_gamma   90.00
#
_symmetry.space_group_name_H-M   'P 1'
#
loop_
_entity.id
_entity.type
_entity.pdbx_description
1 polymer ?
#
loop_
_entity_poly.entity_id
_entity_poly.type
_entity_poly.pdbx_seq_one_letter_code
_entity_poly.pdbx_strand_id
1 'polypeptide(L)'
;MAMPRGRSSGMSLMQIILAASAGTVIEWYDFYIYGSLAVFFAVYFFPKGNPTAALLSSLAAFGAGFAVRPFGAIVFGRIGDLVGRKYAFLVTLSLMGIATTLTGLLPGYAQVGILAPTLLVLLRLLQGLALGGEYGGAATYIAEHAPDSRRGYYTSYIQTTATVGFFVALMVVLITRLSLGEAGFRQWGWRIPFLLSAVLLAVAMYIRLRLQEAPLFARLKEQ
;
A
#
# COMPACT_ATOMS: atom_id res chain seq x y z
N MET A 1 46.58 13.30 -18.44
CA MET A 1 46.28 12.99 -17.03
C MET A 1 44.83 12.53 -16.96
N ALA A 2 44.59 11.22 -16.99
CA ALA A 2 43.26 10.64 -17.00
C ALA A 2 42.70 10.62 -15.56
N MET A 3 41.52 11.23 -15.35
CA MET A 3 40.85 11.14 -14.06
C MET A 3 40.48 9.68 -13.74
N PRO A 4 40.67 9.21 -12.50
CA PRO A 4 40.26 7.88 -12.11
C PRO A 4 38.73 7.82 -12.10
N ARG A 5 38.16 6.91 -12.89
CA ARG A 5 36.74 6.51 -12.75
C ARG A 5 36.59 5.82 -11.40
N GLY A 6 36.28 6.60 -10.37
CA GLY A 6 35.82 6.07 -9.10
C GLY A 6 34.60 5.18 -9.39
N ARG A 7 34.73 3.87 -9.13
CA ARG A 7 33.56 3.00 -9.02
C ARG A 7 32.74 3.54 -7.85
N SER A 8 31.72 4.36 -8.14
CA SER A 8 30.72 4.65 -7.13
C SER A 8 30.06 3.32 -6.78
N SER A 9 30.17 2.94 -5.52
CA SER A 9 29.39 1.87 -4.91
C SER A 9 27.93 2.31 -4.79
N GLY A 10 27.31 2.64 -5.92
CA GLY A 10 25.91 3.00 -6.04
C GLY A 10 25.07 1.77 -6.33
N MET A 11 23.85 1.75 -5.81
CA MET A 11 22.86 0.70 -6.08
C MET A 11 22.59 0.60 -7.59
N SER A 12 22.53 -0.63 -8.14
CA SER A 12 22.24 -0.83 -9.56
C SER A 12 20.79 -0.43 -9.91
N LEU A 13 20.52 -0.07 -11.16
CA LEU A 13 19.17 0.30 -11.61
C LEU A 13 18.13 -0.79 -11.30
N MET A 14 18.50 -2.06 -11.43
CA MET A 14 17.62 -3.19 -11.08
C MET A 14 17.36 -3.28 -9.58
N GLN A 15 18.36 -3.02 -8.75
CA GLN A 15 18.18 -2.97 -7.29
C GLN A 15 17.26 -1.80 -6.90
N ILE A 16 17.38 -0.64 -7.55
CA ILE A 16 16.48 0.51 -7.37
C ILE A 16 15.04 0.14 -7.75
N ILE A 17 14.84 -0.50 -8.92
CA ILE A 17 13.52 -0.91 -9.39
C ILE A 17 12.89 -1.93 -8.44
N LEU A 18 13.65 -2.95 -8.01
CA LEU A 18 13.15 -3.97 -7.08
C LEU A 18 12.78 -3.36 -5.72
N ALA A 19 13.64 -2.47 -5.21
CA ALA A 19 13.39 -1.74 -3.96
C ALA A 19 12.12 -0.88 -4.03
N ALA A 20 11.96 -0.10 -5.10
CA ALA A 20 10.77 0.73 -5.33
C ALA A 20 9.51 -0.13 -5.51
N SER A 21 9.63 -1.21 -6.29
CA SER A 21 8.52 -2.12 -6.60
C SER A 21 8.01 -2.91 -5.41
N ALA A 22 8.89 -3.29 -4.48
CA ALA A 22 8.52 -4.09 -3.31
C ALA A 22 7.46 -3.40 -2.42
N GLY A 23 7.61 -2.09 -2.18
CA GLY A 23 6.61 -1.31 -1.44
C GLY A 23 5.27 -1.28 -2.18
N THR A 24 5.32 -1.03 -3.49
CA THR A 24 4.13 -0.94 -4.32
C THR A 24 3.38 -2.27 -4.45
N VAL A 25 4.06 -3.42 -4.44
CA VAL A 25 3.37 -4.73 -4.37
C VAL A 25 2.56 -4.87 -3.09
N ILE A 26 3.11 -4.44 -1.95
CA ILE A 26 2.43 -4.50 -0.65
C ILE A 26 1.25 -3.54 -0.61
N GLU A 27 1.41 -2.34 -1.17
CA GLU A 27 0.32 -1.38 -1.36
C GLU A 27 -0.86 -2.01 -2.13
N TRP A 28 -0.56 -2.63 -3.27
CA TRP A 28 -1.59 -3.28 -4.08
C TRP A 28 -2.19 -4.49 -3.39
N TYR A 29 -1.39 -5.30 -2.70
CA TYR A 29 -1.87 -6.38 -1.87
C TYR A 29 -2.93 -5.88 -0.87
N ASP A 30 -2.57 -4.91 -0.03
CA ASP A 30 -3.42 -4.34 1.01
C ASP A 30 -4.72 -3.74 0.47
N PHE A 31 -4.64 -3.18 -0.74
CA PHE A 31 -5.78 -2.60 -1.41
C PHE A 31 -6.71 -3.68 -1.98
N TYR A 32 -6.15 -4.67 -2.68
CA TYR A 32 -6.91 -5.73 -3.33
C TYR A 32 -7.52 -6.75 -2.36
N ILE A 33 -6.92 -6.99 -1.19
CA ILE A 33 -7.56 -7.87 -0.18
C ILE A 33 -8.93 -7.36 0.22
N TYR A 34 -9.11 -6.04 0.41
CA TYR A 34 -10.42 -5.46 0.68
C TYR A 34 -11.36 -5.61 -0.51
N GLY A 35 -10.90 -5.24 -1.70
CA GLY A 35 -11.71 -5.32 -2.92
C GLY A 35 -12.25 -6.73 -3.17
N SER A 36 -11.40 -7.75 -2.96
CA SER A 36 -11.77 -9.17 -3.10
C SER A 36 -12.81 -9.64 -2.06
N LEU A 37 -12.90 -8.95 -0.92
CA LEU A 37 -13.81 -9.28 0.19
C LEU A 37 -14.98 -8.29 0.33
N ALA A 38 -15.16 -7.36 -0.61
CA ALA A 38 -16.17 -6.31 -0.52
C ALA A 38 -17.60 -6.87 -0.35
N VAL A 39 -17.94 -7.94 -1.07
CA VAL A 39 -19.24 -8.62 -0.94
C VAL A 39 -19.41 -9.24 0.44
N PHE A 40 -18.34 -9.83 0.99
CA PHE A 40 -18.35 -10.37 2.35
C PHE A 40 -18.52 -9.26 3.39
N PHE A 41 -17.82 -8.13 3.22
CA PHE A 41 -17.90 -6.98 4.13
C PHE A 41 -19.24 -6.25 4.10
N ALA A 42 -19.96 -6.28 2.98
CA ALA A 42 -21.33 -5.80 2.93
C ALA A 42 -22.20 -6.43 4.02
N VAL A 43 -22.03 -7.74 4.28
CA VAL A 43 -22.82 -8.45 5.29
C VAL A 43 -22.23 -8.31 6.69
N TYR A 44 -20.90 -8.24 6.80
CA TYR A 44 -20.20 -8.24 8.10
C TYR A 44 -20.19 -6.87 8.79
N PHE A 45 -19.98 -5.80 8.02
CA PHE A 45 -19.76 -4.44 8.54
C PHE A 45 -20.98 -3.52 8.41
N PHE A 46 -21.96 -3.81 7.56
CA PHE A 46 -23.08 -2.90 7.32
C PHE A 46 -24.42 -3.42 7.89
N PRO A 47 -25.39 -2.52 8.14
CA PRO A 47 -26.70 -2.90 8.68
C PRO A 47 -27.41 -3.97 7.82
N LYS A 48 -28.11 -4.88 8.49
CA LYS A 48 -29.02 -5.83 7.82
C LYS A 48 -30.27 -5.10 7.35
N GLY A 49 -30.83 -5.53 6.21
CA GLY A 49 -32.12 -5.01 5.71
C GLY A 49 -32.15 -4.93 4.19
N ASN A 50 -31.30 -4.08 3.60
CA ASN A 50 -31.21 -3.91 2.15
C ASN A 50 -29.84 -4.40 1.63
N PRO A 51 -29.78 -5.60 1.02
CA PRO A 51 -28.53 -6.17 0.50
C PRO A 51 -27.83 -5.29 -0.53
N THR A 52 -28.60 -4.60 -1.38
CA THR A 52 -28.07 -3.67 -2.40
C THR A 52 -27.39 -2.48 -1.74
N ALA A 53 -28.04 -1.86 -0.74
CA ALA A 53 -27.47 -0.72 -0.03
C ALA A 53 -26.19 -1.10 0.74
N ALA A 54 -26.16 -2.29 1.34
CA ALA A 54 -24.98 -2.81 2.03
C ALA A 54 -23.81 -3.05 1.07
N LEU A 55 -24.07 -3.65 -0.11
CA LEU A 55 -23.06 -3.85 -1.14
C LEU A 55 -22.52 -2.51 -1.66
N LEU A 56 -23.42 -1.57 -1.98
CA LEU A 56 -23.04 -0.23 -2.42
C LEU A 56 -22.21 0.50 -1.37
N SER A 57 -22.52 0.34 -0.08
CA SER A 57 -21.78 0.97 1.01
C SER A 57 -20.39 0.35 1.19
N SER A 58 -20.26 -0.98 1.03
CA SER A 58 -18.96 -1.66 1.04
C SER A 58 -18.07 -1.24 -0.14
N LEU A 59 -18.65 -1.12 -1.33
CA LEU A 59 -17.98 -0.59 -2.52
C LEU A 59 -17.67 0.91 -2.40
N ALA A 60 -18.54 1.69 -1.76
CA ALA A 60 -18.30 3.11 -1.49
C ALA A 60 -17.13 3.29 -0.53
N ALA A 61 -17.00 2.46 0.50
CA ALA A 61 -15.83 2.46 1.38
C ALA A 61 -14.54 2.10 0.62
N PHE A 62 -14.61 1.18 -0.35
CA PHE A 62 -13.49 0.89 -1.25
C PHE A 62 -13.12 2.09 -2.13
N GLY A 63 -14.13 2.69 -2.77
CA GLY A 63 -13.98 3.86 -3.64
C GLY A 63 -13.52 5.11 -2.90
N ALA A 64 -13.95 5.30 -1.65
CA ALA A 64 -13.55 6.41 -0.80
C ALA A 64 -12.03 6.44 -0.59
N GLY A 65 -11.40 5.26 -0.43
CA GLY A 65 -9.95 5.15 -0.38
C GLY A 65 -9.24 5.63 -1.64
N PHE A 66 -9.85 5.47 -2.83
CA PHE A 66 -9.32 6.08 -4.06
C PHE A 66 -9.55 7.58 -4.12
N ALA A 67 -10.75 8.03 -3.73
CA ALA A 67 -11.15 9.43 -3.81
C ALA A 67 -10.24 10.36 -3.00
N VAL A 68 -9.67 9.86 -1.89
CA VAL A 68 -8.76 10.65 -1.05
C VAL A 68 -7.30 10.65 -1.51
N ARG A 69 -6.89 9.79 -2.47
CA ARG A 69 -5.50 9.72 -2.94
C ARG A 69 -4.93 11.05 -3.43
N PRO A 70 -5.66 11.89 -4.20
CA PRO A 70 -5.13 13.20 -4.62
C PRO A 70 -4.73 14.09 -3.45
N PHE A 71 -5.52 14.07 -2.37
CA PHE A 71 -5.20 14.82 -1.15
C PHE A 71 -3.97 14.25 -0.45
N GLY A 72 -3.85 12.92 -0.42
CA GLY A 72 -2.64 12.23 0.03
C GLY A 72 -1.39 12.64 -0.76
N ALA A 73 -1.51 12.72 -2.08
CA ALA A 73 -0.41 13.13 -2.97
C ALA A 73 0.06 14.56 -2.66
N ILE A 74 -0.88 15.48 -2.44
CA ILE A 74 -0.56 16.88 -2.08
C ILE A 74 0.15 16.94 -0.72
N VAL A 75 -0.38 16.26 0.30
CA VAL A 75 0.15 16.30 1.66
C VAL A 75 1.51 15.60 1.75
N PHE A 76 1.58 14.33 1.35
CA PHE A 76 2.79 13.52 1.47
C PHE A 76 3.83 13.86 0.41
N GLY A 77 3.43 14.36 -0.76
CA GLY A 77 4.35 14.92 -1.75
C GLY A 77 5.09 16.14 -1.18
N ARG A 78 4.35 17.09 -0.60
CA ARG A 78 4.95 18.26 0.06
C ARG A 78 5.85 17.89 1.24
N ILE A 79 5.45 16.91 2.05
CA ILE A 79 6.33 16.39 3.13
C ILE A 79 7.61 15.80 2.53
N GLY A 80 7.50 15.05 1.43
CA GLY A 80 8.65 14.50 0.71
C GLY A 80 9.61 15.57 0.19
N ASP A 81 9.07 16.69 -0.29
CA ASP A 81 9.88 17.81 -0.80
C ASP A 81 10.52 18.64 0.33
N LEU A 82 9.86 18.78 1.49
CA LEU A 82 10.36 19.60 2.61
C LEU A 82 11.29 18.84 3.58
N VAL A 83 10.92 17.60 3.93
CA VAL A 83 11.59 16.81 4.98
C VAL A 83 12.49 15.71 4.38
N GLY A 84 12.25 15.37 3.11
CA GLY A 84 12.96 14.35 2.36
C GLY A 84 12.08 13.12 2.07
N ARG A 85 12.23 12.60 0.85
CA ARG A 85 11.38 11.50 0.32
C ARG A 85 11.42 10.23 1.17
N LYS A 86 12.59 9.87 1.73
CA LYS A 86 12.72 8.70 2.61
C LYS A 86 11.75 8.78 3.81
N TYR A 87 11.62 9.96 4.41
CA TYR A 87 10.77 10.14 5.59
C TYR A 87 9.28 10.10 5.21
N ALA A 88 8.91 10.77 4.12
CA ALA A 88 7.54 10.70 3.59
C ALA A 88 7.12 9.25 3.33
N PHE A 89 7.97 8.48 2.64
CA PHE A 89 7.78 7.06 2.37
C PHE A 89 7.63 6.19 3.63
N LEU A 90 8.38 6.45 4.69
CA LEU A 90 8.23 5.69 5.95
C LEU A 90 6.90 5.97 6.63
N VAL A 91 6.45 7.23 6.61
CA VAL A 91 5.17 7.64 7.21
C VAL A 91 3.99 7.05 6.44
N THR A 92 3.98 7.15 5.12
CA THR A 92 2.91 6.62 4.27
C THR A 92 2.84 5.10 4.35
N LEU A 93 3.96 4.40 4.25
CA LEU A 93 4.00 2.95 4.39
C LEU A 93 3.47 2.49 5.77
N SER A 94 3.88 3.17 6.85
CA SER A 94 3.41 2.88 8.21
C SER A 94 1.91 3.12 8.35
N LEU A 95 1.42 4.28 7.90
CA LEU A 95 0.01 4.65 7.99
C LEU A 95 -0.86 3.63 7.24
N MET A 96 -0.44 3.23 6.04
CA MET A 96 -1.13 2.24 5.23
C MET A 96 -1.18 0.88 5.91
N GLY A 97 -0.03 0.30 6.26
CA GLY A 97 0.03 -1.06 6.81
C GLY A 97 -0.63 -1.16 8.20
N ILE A 98 -0.55 -0.11 9.02
CA ILE A 98 -1.29 -0.02 10.28
C ILE A 98 -2.80 0.01 10.01
N ALA A 99 -3.28 0.84 9.08
CA ALA A 99 -4.70 0.90 8.75
C ALA A 99 -5.24 -0.44 8.21
N THR A 100 -4.46 -1.14 7.38
CA THR A 100 -4.79 -2.48 6.91
C THR A 100 -4.85 -3.48 8.06
N THR A 101 -3.84 -3.50 8.91
CA THR A 101 -3.77 -4.40 10.08
C THR A 101 -4.95 -4.17 11.03
N LEU A 102 -5.26 -2.90 11.34
CA LEU A 102 -6.39 -2.53 12.19
C LEU A 102 -7.73 -2.93 11.58
N THR A 103 -7.86 -2.94 10.25
CA THR A 103 -9.08 -3.46 9.58
C THR A 103 -9.31 -4.92 9.96
N GLY A 104 -8.26 -5.72 10.05
CA GLY A 104 -8.30 -7.11 10.49
C GLY A 104 -8.69 -7.30 11.95
N LEU A 105 -8.64 -6.24 12.77
CA LEU A 105 -9.00 -6.25 14.19
C LEU A 105 -10.40 -5.68 14.46
N LEU A 106 -11.05 -5.07 13.46
CA LEU A 106 -12.34 -4.43 13.69
C LEU A 106 -13.44 -5.43 14.11
N PRO A 107 -14.28 -5.07 15.08
CA PRO A 107 -15.51 -5.81 15.38
C PRO A 107 -16.55 -5.62 14.27
N GLY A 108 -17.46 -6.58 14.12
CA GLY A 108 -18.53 -6.52 13.12
C GLY A 108 -19.73 -5.68 13.56
N TYR A 109 -20.65 -5.42 12.63
CA TYR A 109 -21.87 -4.64 12.91
C TYR A 109 -22.72 -5.26 14.04
N ALA A 110 -22.76 -6.59 14.10
CA ALA A 110 -23.50 -7.31 15.14
C ALA A 110 -22.99 -7.05 16.57
N GLN A 111 -21.73 -6.60 16.73
CA GLN A 111 -21.11 -6.38 18.04
C GLN A 111 -21.15 -4.90 18.47
N VAL A 112 -20.90 -3.97 17.54
CA VAL A 112 -20.75 -2.54 17.87
C VAL A 112 -21.64 -1.60 17.03
N GLY A 113 -22.53 -2.16 16.22
CA GLY A 113 -23.47 -1.40 15.39
C GLY A 113 -22.77 -0.49 14.39
N ILE A 114 -23.23 0.76 14.31
CA ILE A 114 -22.77 1.76 13.32
C ILE A 114 -21.29 2.14 13.47
N LEU A 115 -20.66 1.86 14.62
CA LEU A 115 -19.23 2.09 14.79
C LEU A 115 -18.38 1.20 13.88
N ALA A 116 -18.84 -0.01 13.56
CA ALA A 116 -18.12 -0.94 12.69
C ALA A 116 -17.87 -0.37 11.28
N PRO A 117 -18.90 0.08 10.53
CA PRO A 117 -18.69 0.68 9.21
C PRO A 117 -18.03 2.06 9.29
N THR A 118 -18.27 2.86 10.34
CA THR A 118 -17.58 4.15 10.50
C THR A 118 -16.08 3.98 10.65
N LEU A 119 -15.64 3.08 11.54
CA LEU A 119 -14.22 2.79 11.72
C LEU A 119 -13.61 2.19 10.46
N LEU A 120 -14.33 1.30 9.78
CA LEU A 120 -13.89 0.74 8.50
C LEU A 120 -13.63 1.83 7.46
N VAL A 121 -14.57 2.76 7.28
CA VAL A 121 -14.43 3.89 6.35
C VAL A 121 -13.27 4.78 6.76
N LEU A 122 -13.12 5.12 8.05
CA LEU A 122 -11.99 5.91 8.53
C LEU A 122 -10.65 5.25 8.21
N LEU A 123 -10.51 3.95 8.45
CA LEU A 123 -9.29 3.21 8.10
C LEU A 123 -9.06 3.20 6.58
N ARG A 124 -10.12 3.07 5.76
CA ARG A 124 -10.00 3.15 4.28
C ARG A 124 -9.56 4.53 3.82
N LEU A 125 -10.03 5.60 4.45
CA LEU A 125 -9.63 6.97 4.14
C LEU A 125 -8.15 7.20 4.52
N LEU A 126 -7.74 6.79 5.73
CA LEU A 126 -6.34 6.88 6.16
C LEU A 126 -5.40 6.11 5.24
N GLN A 127 -5.78 4.89 4.87
CA GLN A 127 -5.05 4.08 3.92
C GLN A 127 -4.97 4.77 2.55
N GLY A 128 -6.10 5.26 2.03
CA GLY A 128 -6.14 5.98 0.76
C GLY A 128 -5.26 7.23 0.71
N LEU A 129 -5.24 8.02 1.79
CA LEU A 129 -4.37 9.18 1.92
C LEU A 129 -2.89 8.77 1.86
N ALA A 130 -2.51 7.69 2.54
CA ALA A 130 -1.14 7.20 2.54
C ALA A 130 -0.63 6.83 1.13
N LEU A 131 -1.48 6.18 0.33
CA LEU A 131 -1.11 5.75 -1.03
C LEU A 131 -0.95 6.89 -2.04
N GLY A 132 -1.46 8.09 -1.76
CA GLY A 132 -1.51 9.19 -2.73
C GLY A 132 -0.13 9.62 -3.25
N GLY A 133 0.88 9.67 -2.39
CA GLY A 133 2.23 10.13 -2.74
C GLY A 133 3.22 9.02 -3.13
N GLU A 134 2.92 7.77 -2.77
CA GLU A 134 3.85 6.63 -2.90
C GLU A 134 4.10 6.24 -4.36
N TYR A 135 3.02 5.93 -5.10
CA TYR A 135 3.10 5.42 -6.46
C TYR A 135 3.77 6.40 -7.44
N GLY A 136 3.34 7.67 -7.40
CA GLY A 136 3.90 8.73 -8.25
C GLY A 136 5.38 9.02 -7.92
N GLY A 137 5.74 8.98 -6.64
CA GLY A 137 7.12 9.13 -6.18
C GLY A 137 8.02 8.00 -6.69
N ALA A 138 7.55 6.76 -6.61
CA ALA A 138 8.30 5.58 -7.08
C ALA A 138 8.49 5.57 -8.60
N ALA A 139 7.45 5.91 -9.37
CA ALA A 139 7.55 6.03 -10.83
C ALA A 139 8.53 7.13 -11.25
N THR A 140 8.47 8.30 -10.59
CA THR A 140 9.40 9.41 -10.83
C THR A 140 10.83 9.01 -10.46
N TYR A 141 11.03 8.35 -9.32
CA TYR A 141 12.35 7.92 -8.86
C TYR A 141 13.03 6.96 -9.86
N ILE A 142 12.27 6.01 -10.42
CA ILE A 142 12.80 5.12 -11.47
C ILE A 142 13.08 5.91 -12.76
N ALA A 143 12.18 6.82 -13.15
CA ALA A 143 12.36 7.64 -14.35
C ALA A 143 13.61 8.53 -14.28
N GLU A 144 13.94 9.08 -13.11
CA GLU A 144 15.13 9.89 -12.85
C GLU A 144 16.45 9.09 -12.98
N HIS A 145 16.42 7.78 -12.70
CA HIS A 145 17.60 6.91 -12.78
C HIS A 145 17.67 6.12 -14.10
N ALA A 146 16.60 6.12 -14.88
CA ALA A 146 16.51 5.39 -16.13
C ALA A 146 17.10 6.19 -17.31
N PRO A 147 17.75 5.52 -18.29
CA PRO A 147 18.16 6.15 -19.54
C PRO A 147 16.97 6.78 -20.28
N ASP A 148 17.16 7.97 -20.84
CA ASP A 148 16.09 8.76 -21.49
C ASP A 148 15.30 7.98 -22.55
N SER A 149 16.00 7.19 -23.38
CA SER A 149 15.38 6.38 -24.44
C SER A 149 14.60 5.16 -23.95
N ARG A 150 14.67 4.83 -22.66
CA ARG A 150 14.06 3.62 -22.07
C ARG A 150 13.26 3.88 -20.79
N ARG A 151 12.94 5.13 -20.46
CA ARG A 151 12.18 5.48 -19.25
C ARG A 151 10.87 4.70 -19.15
N GLY A 152 10.10 4.61 -20.24
CA GLY A 152 8.85 3.86 -20.29
C GLY A 152 9.01 2.36 -19.99
N TYR A 153 10.10 1.74 -20.47
CA TYR A 153 10.37 0.33 -20.19
C TYR A 153 10.66 0.10 -18.70
N TYR A 154 11.47 0.96 -18.08
CA TYR A 154 11.81 0.78 -16.67
C TYR A 154 10.68 1.19 -15.72
N THR A 155 9.89 2.21 -16.05
CA THR A 155 8.71 2.57 -15.26
C THR A 155 7.58 1.55 -15.39
N SER A 156 7.54 0.76 -16.46
CA SER A 156 6.53 -0.31 -16.62
C SER A 156 6.59 -1.38 -15.51
N TYR A 157 7.76 -1.58 -14.88
CA TYR A 157 7.90 -2.51 -13.75
C TYR A 157 7.01 -2.12 -12.56
N ILE A 158 6.86 -0.81 -12.30
CA ILE A 158 5.93 -0.31 -11.27
C ILE A 158 4.50 -0.72 -11.62
N GLN A 159 4.11 -0.63 -12.90
CA GLN A 159 2.77 -1.02 -13.31
C GLN A 159 2.52 -2.53 -13.13
N THR A 160 3.54 -3.36 -13.36
CA THR A 160 3.47 -4.81 -13.11
C THR A 160 3.23 -5.15 -11.64
N THR A 161 3.67 -4.30 -10.70
CA THR A 161 3.44 -4.54 -9.27
C THR A 161 1.96 -4.60 -8.90
N ALA A 162 1.09 -3.89 -9.63
CA ALA A 162 -0.36 -3.95 -9.42
C ALA A 162 -0.90 -5.35 -9.67
N THR A 163 -0.50 -5.96 -10.78
CA THR A 163 -0.89 -7.32 -11.13
C THR A 163 -0.33 -8.33 -10.12
N VAL A 164 0.94 -8.18 -9.72
CA VAL A 164 1.56 -9.05 -8.72
C VAL A 164 0.84 -8.94 -7.37
N GLY A 165 0.60 -7.72 -6.88
CA GLY A 165 -0.12 -7.49 -5.63
C GLY A 165 -1.54 -8.06 -5.66
N PHE A 166 -2.24 -7.95 -6.79
CA PHE A 166 -3.55 -8.58 -6.98
C PHE A 166 -3.48 -10.11 -6.87
N PHE A 167 -2.53 -10.75 -7.56
CA PHE A 167 -2.36 -12.21 -7.47
C PHE A 167 -2.02 -12.64 -6.04
N VAL A 168 -1.11 -11.94 -5.36
CA VAL A 168 -0.75 -12.26 -3.97
C VAL A 168 -1.96 -12.11 -3.05
N ALA A 169 -2.76 -11.04 -3.20
CA ALA A 169 -3.97 -10.83 -2.42
C ALA A 169 -4.96 -12.00 -2.58
N LEU A 170 -5.24 -12.39 -3.84
CA LEU A 170 -6.13 -13.51 -4.13
C LEU A 170 -5.59 -14.84 -3.62
N MET A 171 -4.30 -15.11 -3.79
CA MET A 171 -3.67 -16.33 -3.29
C MET A 171 -3.78 -16.44 -1.77
N VAL A 172 -3.47 -15.37 -1.03
CA VAL A 172 -3.57 -15.38 0.44
C VAL A 172 -5.01 -15.60 0.89
N VAL A 173 -5.99 -14.92 0.27
CA VAL A 173 -7.41 -15.12 0.57
C VAL A 173 -7.84 -16.56 0.27
N LEU A 174 -7.45 -17.10 -0.89
CA LEU A 174 -7.80 -18.45 -1.32
C LEU A 174 -7.19 -19.51 -0.40
N ILE A 175 -5.88 -19.43 -0.11
CA ILE A 175 -5.19 -20.35 0.79
C ILE A 175 -5.83 -20.33 2.17
N THR A 176 -6.12 -19.13 2.70
CA THR A 176 -6.78 -18.98 4.00
C THR A 176 -8.17 -19.62 3.99
N ARG A 177 -8.96 -19.40 2.94
CA ARG A 177 -10.31 -19.96 2.80
C ARG A 177 -10.31 -21.47 2.64
N LEU A 178 -9.38 -22.03 1.87
CA LEU A 178 -9.24 -23.48 1.68
C LEU A 178 -8.75 -24.17 2.95
N SER A 179 -7.85 -23.54 3.71
CA SER A 179 -7.27 -24.13 4.93
C SER A 179 -8.26 -24.18 6.09
N LEU A 180 -9.13 -23.16 6.21
CA LEU A 180 -10.10 -23.06 7.31
C LEU A 180 -11.51 -23.55 6.95
N GLY A 181 -11.76 -23.81 5.67
CA GLY A 181 -13.09 -24.02 5.13
C GLY A 181 -13.95 -22.75 5.13
N GLU A 182 -15.10 -22.80 4.45
CA GLU A 182 -15.97 -21.64 4.28
C GLU A 182 -16.55 -21.11 5.60
N ALA A 183 -16.95 -22.00 6.51
CA ALA A 183 -17.50 -21.62 7.80
C ALA A 183 -16.44 -20.91 8.68
N GLY A 184 -15.23 -21.49 8.78
CA GLY A 184 -14.14 -20.91 9.56
C GLY A 184 -13.66 -19.57 8.99
N PHE A 185 -13.57 -19.48 7.66
CA PHE A 185 -13.22 -18.23 6.98
C PHE A 185 -14.22 -17.11 7.29
N ARG A 186 -15.53 -17.41 7.19
CA ARG A 186 -16.59 -16.42 7.47
C ARG A 186 -16.61 -15.97 8.92
N GLN A 187 -16.29 -16.86 9.87
CA GLN A 187 -16.32 -16.53 11.28
C GLN A 187 -15.15 -15.63 11.71
N TRP A 188 -13.93 -15.96 11.30
CA TRP A 188 -12.73 -15.21 11.72
C TRP A 188 -11.58 -15.24 10.71
N GLY A 189 -11.52 -16.25 9.83
CA GLY A 189 -10.38 -16.43 8.92
C GLY A 189 -10.14 -15.27 7.95
N TRP A 190 -11.17 -14.51 7.59
CA TRP A 190 -11.04 -13.30 6.77
C TRP A 190 -10.09 -12.25 7.36
N ARG A 191 -9.83 -12.29 8.69
CA ARG A 191 -8.91 -11.37 9.37
C ARG A 191 -7.45 -11.65 9.02
N ILE A 192 -7.10 -12.91 8.71
CA ILE A 192 -5.71 -13.35 8.50
C ILE A 192 -5.02 -12.56 7.36
N PRO A 193 -5.61 -12.40 6.16
CA PRO A 193 -5.01 -11.57 5.11
C PRO A 193 -4.68 -10.13 5.54
N PHE A 194 -5.51 -9.52 6.39
CA PHE A 194 -5.27 -8.18 6.90
C PHE A 194 -4.17 -8.14 7.96
N LEU A 195 -4.14 -9.13 8.87
CA LEU A 195 -3.10 -9.23 9.88
C LEU A 195 -1.73 -9.59 9.30
N LEU A 196 -1.70 -10.32 8.18
CA LEU A 196 -0.48 -10.57 7.41
C LEU A 196 0.18 -9.27 6.94
N SER A 197 -0.61 -8.21 6.73
CA SER A 197 -0.09 -6.87 6.40
C SER A 197 0.88 -6.35 7.48
N ALA A 198 0.71 -6.70 8.75
CA ALA A 198 1.68 -6.33 9.79
C ALA A 198 3.08 -6.89 9.54
N VAL A 199 3.15 -8.14 9.04
CA VAL A 199 4.42 -8.79 8.69
C VAL A 199 4.99 -8.16 7.42
N LEU A 200 4.16 -7.94 6.40
CA LEU A 200 4.58 -7.28 5.16
C LEU A 200 5.08 -5.86 5.42
N LEU A 201 4.40 -5.11 6.30
CA LEU A 201 4.81 -3.79 6.77
C LEU A 201 6.18 -3.84 7.45
N ALA A 202 6.39 -4.78 8.37
CA ALA A 202 7.67 -4.91 9.06
C ALA A 202 8.82 -5.20 8.07
N VAL A 203 8.58 -6.08 7.10
CA VAL A 203 9.56 -6.38 6.03
C VAL A 203 9.81 -5.15 5.15
N ALA A 204 8.76 -4.45 4.72
CA ALA A 204 8.89 -3.26 3.88
C ALA A 204 9.62 -2.13 4.60
N MET A 205 9.33 -1.92 5.88
CA MET A 205 10.01 -0.96 6.74
C MET A 205 11.48 -1.32 6.89
N TYR A 206 11.81 -2.59 7.13
CA TYR A 206 13.19 -3.04 7.22
C TYR A 206 13.98 -2.79 5.92
N ILE A 207 13.38 -3.07 4.77
CA ILE A 207 13.98 -2.80 3.45
C ILE A 207 14.17 -1.28 3.27
N ARG A 208 13.16 -0.47 3.59
CA ARG A 208 13.20 0.99 3.44
C ARG A 208 14.18 1.70 4.35
N LEU A 209 14.35 1.23 5.58
CA LEU A 209 15.34 1.79 6.48
C LEU A 209 16.78 1.62 5.94
N ARG A 210 17.02 0.55 5.16
CA ARG A 210 18.31 0.23 4.54
C ARG A 210 18.56 0.92 3.19
N LEU A 211 17.55 1.55 2.59
CA LEU A 211 17.73 2.38 1.40
C LEU A 211 18.41 3.71 1.78
N GLN A 212 19.44 4.08 1.02
CA GLN A 212 20.14 5.37 1.17
C GLN A 212 19.27 6.52 0.65
N GLU A 213 19.41 7.71 1.24
CA GLU A 213 18.68 8.91 0.80
C GLU A 213 19.09 9.30 -0.63
N ALA A 214 18.17 9.98 -1.35
CA ALA A 214 18.45 10.46 -2.70
C ALA A 214 19.68 11.39 -2.71
N PRO A 215 20.64 11.22 -3.64
CA PRO A 215 21.91 11.97 -3.66
C PRO A 215 21.76 13.49 -3.73
N LEU A 216 20.60 13.98 -4.17
CA LEU A 216 20.27 15.39 -4.27
C LEU A 216 19.95 16.02 -2.88
N PHE A 217 19.31 15.25 -1.99
CA PHE A 217 18.94 15.71 -0.64
C PHE A 217 20.10 15.65 0.35
N ALA A 218 20.99 14.66 0.21
CA ALA A 218 22.21 14.59 1.01
C ALA A 218 23.06 15.87 0.87
N ARG A 219 23.14 16.42 -0.35
CA ARG A 219 23.88 17.66 -0.64
C ARG A 219 23.20 18.93 -0.08
N LEU A 220 21.87 18.93 0.06
CA LEU A 220 21.12 20.06 0.63
C LEU A 220 21.20 20.12 2.16
N LYS A 221 21.50 18.99 2.83
CA LYS A 221 21.70 18.93 4.30
C LYS A 221 23.14 19.23 4.75
N GLU A 222 24.09 19.17 3.83
CA GLU A 222 25.50 19.52 4.07
C GLU A 222 25.81 21.01 3.84
N GLN A 223 24.80 21.81 3.46
CA GLN A 223 24.83 23.27 3.44
C GLN A 223 24.05 23.84 4.62
#